data_AF-A0A644VT28-F1
#
_entry.id   AF-A0A644VT28-F1
#
_cell.length_a   1.000
_cell.length_b   1.000
_cell.length_c   1.000
_cell.angle_alpha   90.00
_cell.angle_beta   90.00
_cell.angle_gamma   90.00
#
_symmetry.space_group_name_H-M   'P 1'
#
loop_
_entity.id
_entity.type
_entity.pdbx_description
1 polymer ?
#
loop_
_entity_poly.entity_id
_entity_poly.type
_entity_poly.pdbx_seq_one_letter_code
_entity_poly.pdbx_strand_id
1 'polypeptide(L)'
;MEQKDYLLREIEKIGALLRAIRQRLFGGKKSGAIQPALVVDAAKEELMRETNFDLDKFLSPDTQFTNDYILSFAGFSTENIELLADFLSEIGINDNSSHSEMYLEKALQLYNLCNLKSKVYSFDRENKINSIRNALQSK
;
A
#
# COMPACT_ATOMS: atom_id res chain seq x y z
N MET A 1 6.45 18.29 -23.66
CA MET A 1 7.03 18.63 -22.33
C MET A 1 5.97 18.39 -21.25
N GLU A 2 4.76 18.91 -21.44
CA GLU A 2 3.63 18.86 -20.50
C GLU A 2 3.24 17.48 -19.93
N GLN A 3 3.20 16.41 -20.74
CA GLN A 3 2.79 15.08 -20.26
C GLN A 3 3.80 14.42 -19.31
N LYS A 4 5.11 14.65 -19.53
CA LYS A 4 6.16 14.11 -18.65
C LYS A 4 6.15 14.82 -17.31
N ASP A 5 5.95 16.14 -17.33
CA ASP A 5 5.88 16.96 -16.11
C ASP A 5 4.62 16.64 -15.31
N TYR A 6 3.48 16.40 -15.99
CA TYR A 6 2.26 15.91 -15.34
C TYR A 6 2.47 14.56 -14.65
N LEU A 7 3.03 13.58 -15.36
CA LEU A 7 3.26 12.25 -14.80
C LEU A 7 4.19 12.29 -13.58
N LEU A 8 5.30 13.03 -13.68
CA LEU A 8 6.24 13.17 -12.57
C LEU A 8 5.58 13.80 -11.35
N ARG A 9 4.77 14.84 -11.55
CA ARG A 9 4.03 15.51 -10.47
C ARG A 9 3.05 14.56 -9.76
N GLU A 10 2.33 13.73 -10.50
CA GLU A 10 1.41 12.77 -9.90
C GLU A 10 2.16 11.69 -9.11
N ILE A 11 3.31 11.21 -9.62
CA ILE A 11 4.17 10.26 -8.91
C ILE A 11 4.70 10.88 -7.61
N GLU A 12 5.20 12.11 -7.66
CA GLU A 12 5.72 12.80 -6.47
C GLU A 12 4.62 13.05 -5.44
N LYS A 13 3.43 13.49 -5.88
CA LYS A 13 2.27 13.73 -5.02
C LYS A 13 1.84 12.47 -4.28
N ILE A 14 1.62 11.37 -5.00
CA ILE A 14 1.22 10.09 -4.37
C ILE A 14 2.31 9.58 -3.44
N GLY A 15 3.57 9.61 -3.87
CA GLY A 15 4.68 9.15 -3.04
C GLY A 15 4.84 9.94 -1.74
N ALA A 16 4.71 11.27 -1.81
CA ALA A 16 4.76 12.14 -0.63
C ALA A 16 3.60 11.86 0.33
N LEU A 17 2.39 11.68 -0.21
CA LEU A 17 1.20 11.37 0.57
C LEU A 17 1.33 10.03 1.31
N LEU A 18 1.69 8.96 0.60
CA LEU A 18 1.85 7.62 1.21
C LEU A 18 2.90 7.63 2.33
N ARG A 19 4.03 8.32 2.13
CA ARG A 19 5.06 8.47 3.16
C ARG A 19 4.55 9.26 4.36
N ALA A 20 3.80 10.34 4.15
CA ALA A 20 3.24 11.15 5.22
C ALA A 20 2.20 10.38 6.05
N ILE A 21 1.33 9.63 5.38
CA ILE A 21 0.36 8.73 6.03
C ILE A 21 1.11 7.67 6.85
N ARG A 22 2.07 6.96 6.23
CA ARG A 22 2.85 5.91 6.90
C ARG A 22 3.61 6.45 8.12
N GLN A 23 4.26 7.60 8.02
CA GLN A 23 4.98 8.23 9.13
C GLN A 23 4.03 8.59 10.29
N ARG A 24 2.81 9.01 9.99
CA ARG A 24 1.79 9.35 10.99
C ARG A 24 1.28 8.11 11.73
N LEU A 25 1.12 7.00 11.02
CA LEU A 25 0.67 5.73 11.60
C LEU A 25 1.77 5.02 12.40
N PHE A 26 3.00 4.99 11.87
CA PHE A 26 4.04 4.08 12.36
C PHE A 26 5.33 4.79 12.83
N GLY A 27 5.44 6.11 12.64
CA GLY A 27 6.66 6.87 12.95
C GLY A 27 6.83 7.32 14.40
N GLY A 28 5.83 7.09 15.26
CA GLY A 28 5.87 7.44 16.68
C GLY A 28 6.65 6.43 17.52
N LYS A 29 7.87 6.77 17.95
CA LYS A 29 8.55 6.06 19.04
C LYS A 29 7.73 6.27 20.32
N LYS A 30 7.04 5.21 20.78
CA LYS A 30 6.18 5.13 21.98
C LYS A 30 4.73 5.58 21.75
N SER A 31 3.82 4.63 21.64
CA SER A 31 2.81 4.38 22.67
C SER A 31 1.94 3.21 22.25
N GLY A 32 1.72 2.29 23.19
CA GLY A 32 0.71 1.25 23.04
C GLY A 32 -0.67 1.85 22.78
N ALA A 33 -1.49 1.08 22.07
CA ALA A 33 -2.91 1.35 21.84
C ALA A 33 -3.21 2.65 21.08
N ILE A 34 -2.63 2.81 19.88
CA ILE A 34 -3.37 3.53 18.84
C ILE A 34 -4.57 2.63 18.53
N GLN A 35 -5.82 3.12 18.69
CA GLN A 35 -6.99 2.42 18.18
C GLN A 35 -6.79 2.28 16.66
N PRO A 36 -6.39 1.10 16.14
CA PRO A 36 -5.81 1.02 14.80
C PRO A 36 -6.82 1.43 13.74
N ALA A 37 -8.10 1.10 13.97
CA ALA A 37 -9.19 1.36 13.03
C ALA A 37 -9.41 2.85 12.72
N LEU A 38 -9.59 3.71 13.74
CA LEU A 38 -9.89 5.14 13.53
C LEU A 38 -8.79 5.88 12.76
N VAL A 39 -7.52 5.51 13.00
CA VAL A 39 -6.39 6.17 12.33
C VAL A 39 -6.18 5.62 10.92
N VAL A 40 -6.49 4.34 10.70
CA VAL A 40 -6.51 3.74 9.35
C VAL A 40 -7.67 4.33 8.53
N ASP A 41 -8.85 4.52 9.10
CA ASP A 41 -9.99 5.13 8.40
C ASP A 41 -9.69 6.58 7.99
N ALA A 42 -9.09 7.38 8.88
CA ALA A 42 -8.62 8.72 8.54
C ALA A 42 -7.58 8.72 7.40
N ALA A 43 -6.69 7.71 7.38
CA ALA A 43 -5.71 7.54 6.29
C ALA A 43 -6.38 7.18 4.96
N LYS A 44 -7.44 6.34 4.98
CA LYS A 44 -8.24 6.00 3.79
C LYS A 44 -8.94 7.23 3.23
N GLU A 45 -9.59 8.01 4.08
CA GLU A 45 -10.28 9.24 3.68
C GLU A 45 -9.31 10.26 3.10
N GLU A 46 -8.13 10.41 3.69
CA GLU A 46 -7.07 11.28 3.17
C GLU A 46 -6.58 10.79 1.80
N LEU A 47 -6.29 9.50 1.64
CA LEU A 47 -5.88 8.93 0.35
C LEU A 47 -6.94 9.18 -0.73
N MET A 48 -8.20 8.93 -0.42
CA MET A 48 -9.32 9.16 -1.34
C MET A 48 -9.45 10.64 -1.71
N ARG A 49 -9.44 11.54 -0.73
CA ARG A 49 -9.60 12.98 -0.97
C ARG A 49 -8.46 13.56 -1.82
N GLU A 50 -7.23 13.15 -1.57
CA GLU A 50 -6.07 13.73 -2.23
C GLU A 50 -5.77 13.10 -3.60
N THR A 51 -6.16 11.84 -3.83
CA THR A 51 -5.78 11.08 -5.04
C THR A 51 -6.94 10.49 -5.83
N ASN A 52 -8.18 10.55 -5.31
CA ASN A 52 -9.35 9.82 -5.79
C ASN A 52 -9.17 8.29 -5.79
N PHE A 53 -8.16 7.77 -5.07
CA PHE A 53 -7.97 6.35 -4.87
C PHE A 53 -8.76 5.89 -3.65
N ASP A 54 -9.75 5.05 -3.91
CA ASP A 54 -10.61 4.43 -2.92
C ASP A 54 -9.95 3.13 -2.46
N LEU A 55 -9.42 3.13 -1.24
CA LEU A 55 -8.76 1.97 -0.68
C LEU A 55 -9.74 0.82 -0.44
N ASP A 56 -10.98 1.09 -0.03
CA ASP A 56 -11.96 0.03 0.22
C ASP A 56 -12.38 -0.65 -1.08
N LYS A 57 -12.53 0.11 -2.17
CA LYS A 57 -12.70 -0.43 -3.52
C LYS A 57 -11.51 -1.29 -3.95
N PHE A 58 -10.29 -0.87 -3.63
CA PHE A 58 -9.07 -1.63 -3.92
C PHE A 58 -8.95 -2.92 -3.08
N LEU A 59 -9.47 -2.93 -1.85
CA LEU A 59 -9.46 -4.09 -0.97
C LEU A 59 -10.47 -5.17 -1.40
N SER A 60 -11.34 -4.89 -2.39
CA SER A 60 -12.24 -5.88 -3.00
C SER A 60 -11.51 -7.16 -3.46
N PRO A 61 -12.11 -8.36 -3.31
CA PRO A 61 -11.43 -9.63 -3.57
C PRO A 61 -11.01 -9.86 -5.04
N ASP A 62 -11.56 -9.13 -6.02
CA ASP A 62 -11.19 -9.31 -7.42
C ASP A 62 -9.78 -8.78 -7.73
N THR A 63 -8.82 -9.70 -7.86
CA THR A 63 -7.40 -9.40 -8.12
C THR A 63 -7.18 -8.73 -9.48
N GLN A 64 -7.88 -9.16 -10.52
CA GLN A 64 -7.68 -8.60 -11.86
C GLN A 64 -8.22 -7.17 -11.90
N PHE A 65 -9.43 -6.96 -11.38
CA PHE A 65 -10.01 -5.63 -11.24
C PHE A 65 -9.12 -4.68 -10.44
N THR A 66 -8.54 -5.16 -9.33
CA THR A 66 -7.74 -4.31 -8.45
C THR A 66 -6.37 -3.95 -9.02
N ASN A 67 -5.77 -4.82 -9.84
CA ASN A 67 -4.58 -4.48 -10.63
C ASN A 67 -4.91 -3.41 -11.69
N ASP A 68 -5.99 -3.59 -12.45
CA ASP A 68 -6.40 -2.60 -13.46
C ASP A 68 -6.77 -1.26 -12.81
N TYR A 69 -7.44 -1.31 -11.66
CA TYR A 69 -7.80 -0.14 -10.88
C TYR A 69 -6.58 0.67 -10.45
N ILE A 70 -5.58 0.06 -9.78
CA ILE A 70 -4.39 0.81 -9.34
C ILE A 70 -3.56 1.33 -10.52
N LEU A 71 -3.49 0.58 -11.62
CA LEU A 71 -2.77 0.98 -12.83
C LEU A 71 -3.45 2.10 -13.61
N SER A 72 -4.73 2.39 -13.33
CA SER A 72 -5.45 3.51 -13.97
C SER A 72 -5.00 4.90 -13.47
N PHE A 73 -4.25 4.98 -12.37
CA PHE A 73 -3.74 6.23 -11.83
C PHE A 73 -2.27 6.44 -12.23
N ALA A 74 -2.00 7.59 -12.86
CA ALA A 74 -0.66 7.95 -13.32
C ALA A 74 0.39 8.00 -12.17
N GLY A 75 -0.04 8.34 -10.95
CA GLY A 75 0.87 8.47 -9.80
C GLY A 75 1.30 7.14 -9.18
N PHE A 76 0.69 5.99 -9.51
CA PHE A 76 1.13 4.68 -9.00
C PHE A 76 2.27 4.09 -9.85
N SER A 77 3.44 4.71 -9.73
CA SER A 77 4.71 4.12 -10.19
C SER A 77 5.02 2.82 -9.45
N THR A 78 5.96 2.01 -9.94
CA THR A 78 6.42 0.80 -9.24
C THR A 78 6.85 1.10 -7.79
N GLU A 79 7.52 2.23 -7.56
CA GLU A 79 7.95 2.68 -6.24
C GLU A 79 6.75 3.02 -5.34
N ASN A 80 5.75 3.74 -5.86
CA ASN A 80 4.57 4.10 -5.09
C ASN A 80 3.64 2.91 -4.82
N ILE A 81 3.58 1.95 -5.75
CA ILE A 81 2.90 0.67 -5.52
C ILE A 81 3.59 -0.11 -4.40
N GLU A 82 4.93 -0.12 -4.39
CA GLU A 82 5.70 -0.77 -3.33
C GLU A 82 5.50 -0.08 -1.96
N LEU A 83 5.43 1.26 -1.93
CA LEU A 83 5.09 2.02 -0.72
C LEU A 83 3.68 1.69 -0.20
N LEU A 84 2.71 1.53 -1.10
CA LEU A 84 1.37 1.10 -0.72
C LEU A 84 1.39 -0.35 -0.18
N ALA A 85 2.18 -1.24 -0.78
CA ALA A 85 2.35 -2.60 -0.29
C ALA A 85 2.96 -2.63 1.13
N ASP A 86 3.97 -1.80 1.39
CA ASP A 86 4.55 -1.62 2.72
C ASP A 86 3.48 -1.19 3.72
N PHE A 87 2.71 -0.15 3.38
CA PHE A 87 1.62 0.36 4.20
C PHE A 87 0.58 -0.70 4.55
N LEU A 88 0.08 -1.47 3.57
CA LEU A 88 -0.90 -2.53 3.82
C LEU A 88 -0.31 -3.67 4.65
N SER A 89 0.95 -4.04 4.40
CA SER A 89 1.62 -5.09 5.16
C SER A 89 1.80 -4.72 6.64
N GLU A 90 2.12 -3.46 6.94
CA GLU A 90 2.26 -2.97 8.31
C GLU A 90 0.92 -2.91 9.03
N ILE A 91 -0.17 -2.53 8.34
CA ILE A 91 -1.53 -2.62 8.91
C ILE A 91 -1.85 -4.08 9.23
N GLY A 92 -1.67 -4.98 8.26
CA GLY A 92 -1.97 -6.40 8.43
C GLY A 92 -1.15 -7.04 9.57
N ILE A 93 0.16 -6.81 9.64
CA ILE A 93 1.02 -7.41 10.67
C ILE A 93 0.65 -6.90 12.08
N ASN A 94 0.30 -5.63 12.21
CA ASN A 94 -0.04 -5.04 13.51
C ASN A 94 -1.51 -5.27 13.94
N ASP A 95 -2.36 -5.74 13.02
CA ASP A 95 -3.77 -6.04 13.30
C ASP A 95 -3.98 -7.55 13.49
N ASN A 96 -4.71 -7.91 14.56
CA ASN A 96 -5.12 -9.28 14.86
C ASN A 96 -6.59 -9.54 14.48
N SER A 97 -7.27 -8.57 13.85
CA SER A 97 -8.64 -8.74 13.36
C SER A 97 -8.72 -9.61 12.10
N SER A 98 -9.93 -10.05 11.76
CA SER A 98 -10.22 -10.78 10.51
C SER A 98 -9.89 -9.98 9.24
N HIS A 99 -9.76 -8.65 9.33
CA HIS A 99 -9.42 -7.82 8.17
C HIS A 99 -7.92 -7.82 7.88
N SER A 100 -7.11 -8.29 8.82
CA SER A 100 -5.66 -8.34 8.68
C SER A 100 -5.22 -9.20 7.49
N GLU A 101 -5.83 -10.37 7.29
CA GLU A 101 -5.52 -11.27 6.16
C GLU A 101 -5.73 -10.56 4.82
N MET A 102 -6.86 -9.85 4.67
CA MET A 102 -7.17 -9.08 3.46
C MET A 102 -6.08 -8.05 3.15
N TYR A 103 -5.59 -7.31 4.16
CA TYR A 103 -4.49 -6.36 3.95
C TYR A 103 -3.19 -7.05 3.53
N LEU A 104 -2.87 -8.19 4.13
CA LEU A 104 -1.67 -8.97 3.82
C LEU A 104 -1.71 -9.57 2.41
N GLU A 105 -2.85 -10.15 2.01
CA GLU A 105 -3.06 -10.67 0.66
C GLU A 105 -2.92 -9.57 -0.39
N LYS A 106 -3.49 -8.39 -0.12
CA LYS A 106 -3.36 -7.24 -1.02
C LYS A 106 -1.93 -6.71 -1.08
N ALA A 107 -1.20 -6.69 0.02
CA ALA A 107 0.23 -6.37 0.01
C ALA A 107 1.02 -7.35 -0.87
N LEU A 108 0.77 -8.66 -0.78
CA LEU A 108 1.39 -9.67 -1.64
C LEU A 108 1.06 -9.45 -3.12
N GLN A 109 -0.19 -9.17 -3.43
CA GLN A 109 -0.62 -8.84 -4.79
C GLN A 109 0.20 -7.67 -5.36
N LEU A 110 0.37 -6.60 -4.59
CA LEU A 110 1.13 -5.42 -5.01
C LEU A 110 2.62 -5.70 -5.20
N TYR A 111 3.26 -6.46 -4.31
CA TYR A 111 4.66 -6.85 -4.52
C TYR A 111 4.84 -7.72 -5.76
N ASN A 112 3.92 -8.64 -6.02
CA ASN A 112 3.93 -9.43 -7.26
C ASN A 112 3.76 -8.54 -8.49
N LEU A 113 2.87 -7.54 -8.44
CA LEU A 113 2.73 -6.55 -9.50
C LEU A 113 4.02 -5.75 -9.71
N CYS A 114 4.71 -5.35 -8.64
CA CYS A 114 6.02 -4.70 -8.72
C CYS A 114 7.08 -5.61 -9.34
N ASN A 115 7.09 -6.90 -9.01
CA ASN A 115 7.98 -7.89 -9.63
C ASN A 115 7.71 -8.04 -11.13
N LEU A 116 6.45 -8.06 -11.56
CA LEU A 116 6.08 -8.13 -12.97
C LEU A 116 6.48 -6.86 -13.75
N LYS A 117 6.36 -5.68 -13.12
CA LYS A 117 6.71 -4.39 -13.74
C LYS A 117 8.20 -4.10 -13.69
N SER A 118 8.91 -4.62 -12.69
CA SER A 118 10.34 -4.41 -12.52
C SER A 118 11.14 -5.30 -13.46
N LYS A 119 12.14 -4.72 -14.13
CA LYS A 119 13.15 -5.49 -14.88
C LYS A 119 14.28 -5.98 -13.99
N VAL A 120 14.26 -5.62 -12.70
CA VAL A 120 15.32 -5.87 -11.73
C VAL A 120 14.75 -6.61 -10.54
N TYR A 121 15.41 -7.71 -10.17
CA TYR A 121 15.09 -8.48 -8.98
C TYR A 121 15.45 -7.69 -7.71
N SER A 122 14.59 -7.73 -6.69
CA SER A 122 14.78 -7.01 -5.42
C SER A 122 14.77 -7.99 -4.25
N PHE A 123 15.92 -8.15 -3.58
CA PHE A 123 16.04 -8.95 -2.38
C PHE A 123 15.15 -8.42 -1.24
N ASP A 124 15.07 -7.09 -1.09
CA ASP A 124 14.22 -6.47 -0.08
C ASP A 124 12.74 -6.80 -0.29
N ARG A 125 12.31 -6.81 -1.55
CA ARG A 125 10.93 -7.18 -1.90
C ARG A 125 10.64 -8.63 -1.56
N GLU A 126 11.54 -9.55 -1.90
CA GLU A 126 11.36 -10.97 -1.58
C GLU A 126 11.34 -11.22 -0.07
N ASN A 127 12.17 -10.50 0.70
CA ASN A 127 12.14 -10.57 2.16
C ASN A 127 10.79 -10.10 2.73
N LYS A 128 10.22 -9.01 2.20
CA LYS A 128 8.88 -8.51 2.58
C LYS A 128 7.79 -9.51 2.22
N ILE A 129 7.81 -10.06 1.00
CA ILE A 129 6.89 -11.11 0.56
C ILE A 129 6.92 -12.31 1.50
N ASN A 130 8.12 -12.80 1.84
CA ASN A 130 8.27 -13.94 2.74
C ASN A 130 7.78 -13.64 4.16
N SER A 131 8.02 -12.43 4.66
CA SER A 131 7.51 -11.99 5.97
C SER A 131 5.99 -12.02 6.02
N ILE A 132 5.32 -11.57 4.95
CA ILE A 132 3.86 -11.59 4.85
C ILE A 132 3.32 -13.02 4.75
N ARG A 133 3.95 -13.89 3.94
CA ARG A 133 3.56 -15.31 3.84
C ARG A 133 3.63 -16.01 5.21
N ASN A 134 4.69 -15.74 5.98
CA ASN A 134 4.83 -16.29 7.33
C ASN A 134 3.75 -15.76 8.29
N ALA A 135 3.41 -14.46 8.19
CA ALA A 135 2.34 -13.85 8.99
C ALA A 135 0.97 -14.47 8.67
N LEU A 136 0.66 -14.71 7.39
CA LEU A 136 -0.57 -15.39 6.97
C LEU A 136 -0.66 -16.84 7.43
N GLN A 137 0.46 -17.56 7.49
CA GLN A 137 0.50 -18.95 8.00
C GLN A 137 0.32 -19.04 9.52
N SER A 138 0.55 -17.94 10.24
CA SER A 138 0.51 -17.88 11.71
C SER A 138 -0.80 -17.34 12.26
N LYS A 139 -1.75 -16.97 11.39
CA LYS A 139 -3.12 -16.57 11.74
C LYS A 139 -4.04 -17.77 11.73
#